data_AF-A0A0T6ADJ6-F1
#
_entry.id   AF-A0A0T6ADJ6-F1
#
_cell.length_a   1.000
_cell.length_b   1.000
_cell.length_c   1.000
_cell.angle_alpha   90.00
_cell.angle_beta   90.00
_cell.angle_gamma   90.00
#
_symmetry.space_group_name_H-M   'P 1'
#
loop_
_entity.id
_entity.type
_entity.pdbx_description
1 polymer ?
#
loop_
_entity_poly.entity_id
_entity_poly.type
_entity_poly.pdbx_seq_one_letter_code
_entity_poly.pdbx_strand_id
1 'polypeptide(L)'
;MYPVLIQVGGFRLHSYGVLVAAAILAALWIGAREARRKRFPPGVVEDLMLPVVLAGFLGGRLAHVLGWEPELLWRDPLGILAVWRGGLAIYGALLAGFGATLWFCHRRRLDTWALADALAPAIILGQAIGRFGCFLSGDSYGRPTDLPWAVTFTNPE
;
A
#
# COMPACT_ATOMS: atom_id res chain seq x y z
N MET A 1 1.50 6.22 -21.40
CA MET A 1 1.44 5.58 -20.06
C MET A 1 1.53 4.08 -20.23
N TYR A 2 2.22 3.40 -19.32
CA TYR A 2 2.44 1.95 -19.37
C TYR A 2 1.69 1.28 -18.21
N PRO A 3 0.34 1.23 -18.25
CA PRO A 3 -0.45 0.58 -17.19
C PRO A 3 -0.17 -0.92 -17.15
N VAL A 4 0.13 -1.53 -18.30
CA VAL A 4 0.55 -2.93 -18.43
C VAL A 4 2.01 -2.97 -18.88
N LEU A 5 2.88 -3.60 -18.09
CA LEU A 5 4.30 -3.76 -18.38
C LEU A 5 4.55 -4.98 -19.27
N ILE A 6 3.89 -6.08 -18.94
CA ILE A 6 4.07 -7.37 -19.61
C ILE A 6 2.69 -8.00 -19.77
N GLN A 7 2.38 -8.47 -20.98
CA GLN A 7 1.20 -9.27 -21.25
C GLN A 7 1.66 -10.62 -21.81
N VAL A 8 1.39 -11.70 -21.05
CA VAL A 8 1.64 -13.08 -21.50
C VAL A 8 0.31 -13.81 -21.46
N GLY A 9 -0.27 -14.04 -22.64
CA GLY A 9 -1.61 -14.61 -22.76
C GLY A 9 -2.69 -13.75 -22.07
N GLY A 10 -3.47 -14.38 -21.19
CA GLY A 10 -4.49 -13.70 -20.38
C GLY A 10 -3.97 -12.99 -19.12
N PHE A 11 -2.68 -13.10 -18.81
CA PHE A 11 -2.07 -12.47 -17.64
C PHE A 11 -1.52 -11.09 -17.99
N ARG A 12 -2.00 -10.06 -17.29
CA ARG A 12 -1.53 -8.68 -17.40
C ARG A 12 -0.76 -8.29 -16.14
N LEU A 13 0.52 -7.99 -16.29
CA LEU A 13 1.33 -7.44 -15.21
C LEU A 13 1.19 -5.92 -15.21
N HIS A 14 0.44 -5.40 -14.25
CA HIS A 14 0.23 -3.95 -14.13
C HIS A 14 1.45 -3.27 -13.50
N SER A 15 1.84 -2.10 -14.03
CA SER A 15 2.95 -1.29 -13.50
C SER A 15 2.71 -0.88 -12.05
N TYR A 16 1.46 -0.59 -11.69
CA TYR A 16 1.06 -0.33 -10.32
C TYR A 16 1.45 -1.46 -9.36
N GLY A 17 1.10 -2.71 -9.69
CA GLY A 17 1.42 -3.86 -8.84
C GLY A 17 2.92 -4.06 -8.65
N VAL A 18 3.71 -3.86 -9.71
CA VAL A 18 5.17 -3.91 -9.65
C VAL A 18 5.74 -2.81 -8.74
N LEU A 19 5.22 -1.59 -8.86
CA LEU A 19 5.65 -0.48 -8.01
C LEU A 19 5.21 -0.65 -6.55
N VAL A 20 4.04 -1.22 -6.28
CA VAL A 20 3.63 -1.58 -4.92
C VAL A 20 4.58 -2.64 -4.33
N ALA A 21 4.93 -3.67 -5.10
CA ALA A 21 5.90 -4.67 -4.65
C ALA A 21 7.27 -4.03 -4.36
N ALA A 22 7.75 -3.16 -5.26
CA ALA A 22 8.98 -2.40 -5.05
C ALA A 22 8.90 -1.48 -3.81
N ALA A 23 7.75 -0.84 -3.56
CA ALA A 23 7.51 -0.01 -2.39
C ALA A 23 7.60 -0.82 -1.10
N ILE A 24 7.02 -2.02 -1.07
CA ILE A 24 7.07 -2.94 0.08
C ILE A 24 8.52 -3.36 0.36
N LEU A 25 9.29 -3.73 -0.67
CA LEU A 25 10.69 -4.12 -0.52
C LEU A 25 11.57 -2.95 -0.05
N ALA A 26 11.37 -1.76 -0.61
CA ALA A 26 12.09 -0.56 -0.22
C ALA A 26 11.77 -0.15 1.23
N ALA A 27 10.49 -0.24 1.62
CA ALA A 27 10.03 0.01 2.98
C ALA A 27 10.63 -1.00 3.98
N LEU A 28 10.72 -2.28 3.61
CA LEU A 28 11.39 -3.29 4.43
C LEU A 28 12.86 -2.95 4.65
N TRP A 29 13.57 -2.63 3.58
CA TRP A 29 14.99 -2.38 3.62
C TRP A 29 15.33 -1.15 4.47
N ILE A 30 14.64 -0.03 4.26
CA ILE A 30 14.83 1.20 5.05
C ILE A 30 14.30 1.04 6.46
N GLY A 31 13.13 0.43 6.65
CA GLY A 31 12.55 0.19 7.96
C GLY A 31 13.48 -0.65 8.83
N ALA A 32 14.00 -1.77 8.31
CA ALA A 32 14.94 -2.62 9.02
C ALA A 32 16.26 -1.88 9.33
N ARG A 33 16.75 -1.05 8.41
CA ARG A 33 17.94 -0.22 8.62
C ARG A 33 17.74 0.80 9.76
N GLU A 34 16.62 1.53 9.75
CA GLU A 34 16.34 2.54 10.77
C GLU A 34 15.97 1.91 12.12
N ALA A 35 15.25 0.78 12.13
CA ALA A 35 14.99 0.03 13.35
C ALA A 35 16.29 -0.44 14.02
N ARG A 36 17.25 -0.97 13.24
CA ARG A 36 18.58 -1.32 13.75
C ARG A 36 19.33 -0.09 14.28
N ARG A 37 19.28 1.04 13.56
CA ARG A 37 19.90 2.30 14.00
C ARG A 37 19.33 2.79 15.33
N LYS A 38 18.03 2.60 15.56
CA LYS A 38 17.31 2.92 16.81
C LYS A 38 17.35 1.80 17.86
N ARG A 39 18.21 0.79 17.66
CA ARG A 39 18.47 -0.32 18.60
C ARG A 39 17.26 -1.21 18.89
N PHE A 40 16.32 -1.32 17.96
CA PHE A 40 15.30 -2.36 18.03
C PHE A 40 15.93 -3.76 17.85
N PRO A 41 15.33 -4.81 18.43
CA PRO A 41 15.77 -6.18 18.20
C PRO A 41 15.85 -6.51 16.70
N PRO A 42 16.86 -7.28 16.26
CA PRO A 42 16.94 -7.75 14.87
C PRO A 42 15.70 -8.55 14.48
N GLY A 43 15.24 -8.42 13.23
CA GLY A 43 14.08 -9.15 12.74
C GLY A 43 12.72 -8.50 13.06
N VAL A 44 12.68 -7.43 13.88
CA VAL A 44 11.41 -6.79 14.29
C VAL A 44 10.59 -6.28 13.11
N VAL A 45 11.24 -5.71 12.09
CA VAL A 45 10.54 -5.13 10.94
C VAL A 45 10.09 -6.24 9.98
N GLU A 46 10.92 -7.26 9.82
CA GLU A 46 10.64 -8.47 9.05
C GLU A 46 9.43 -9.22 9.64
N ASP A 47 9.39 -9.39 10.97
CA ASP A 47 8.28 -10.00 11.71
C ASP A 47 7.00 -9.16 11.64
N LEU A 48 7.13 -7.82 11.62
CA LEU A 48 6.01 -6.89 11.55
C LEU A 48 5.41 -6.78 10.13
N MET A 49 6.23 -6.96 9.09
CA MET A 49 5.83 -6.73 7.70
C MET A 49 4.57 -7.52 7.34
N LEU A 50 4.60 -8.84 7.55
CA LEU A 50 3.52 -9.70 7.09
C LEU A 50 2.17 -9.34 7.76
N PRO A 51 2.07 -9.18 9.09
CA PRO A 51 0.86 -8.68 9.74
C PRO A 51 0.37 -7.34 9.18
N VAL A 52 1.27 -6.37 8.98
CA VAL A 52 0.90 -5.02 8.51
C VAL A 52 0.41 -5.04 7.07
N VAL A 53 1.08 -5.79 6.19
CA VAL A 53 0.69 -5.93 4.78
C VAL A 53 -0.67 -6.60 4.68
N LEU A 54 -0.88 -7.73 5.39
CA LEU A 54 -2.15 -8.44 5.39
C LEU A 54 -3.29 -7.57 5.94
N ALA A 55 -3.06 -6.90 7.08
CA ALA A 55 -4.04 -5.97 7.65
C ALA A 55 -4.33 -4.81 6.68
N GLY A 56 -3.31 -4.29 5.99
CA GLY A 56 -3.46 -3.23 4.99
C GLY A 56 -4.36 -3.64 3.82
N PHE A 57 -4.13 -4.82 3.23
CA PHE A 57 -4.97 -5.34 2.15
C PHE A 57 -6.42 -5.57 2.61
N LEU A 58 -6.60 -6.21 3.77
CA LEU A 58 -7.93 -6.50 4.32
C LEU A 58 -8.67 -5.21 4.70
N GLY A 59 -8.02 -4.31 5.42
CA GLY A 59 -8.59 -3.04 5.86
C GLY A 59 -8.90 -2.12 4.69
N GLY A 60 -8.02 -2.05 3.69
CA GLY A 60 -8.26 -1.25 2.49
C GLY A 60 -9.43 -1.77 1.68
N ARG A 61 -9.56 -3.10 1.55
CA ARG A 61 -10.67 -3.72 0.83
C ARG A 61 -11.99 -3.54 1.58
N LEU A 62 -12.00 -3.78 2.89
CA LEU A 62 -13.18 -3.59 3.71
C LEU A 62 -13.65 -2.12 3.66
N ALA A 63 -12.74 -1.17 3.81
CA ALA A 63 -13.08 0.26 3.73
C ALA A 63 -13.57 0.68 2.34
N HIS A 64 -13.09 0.04 1.27
CA HIS A 64 -13.62 0.26 -0.08
C HIS A 64 -15.04 -0.31 -0.22
N VAL A 65 -15.27 -1.54 0.22
CA VAL A 65 -16.62 -2.16 0.21
C VAL A 65 -17.61 -1.33 1.00
N LEU A 66 -17.25 -0.88 2.20
CA LEU A 66 -18.13 -0.03 3.03
C LEU A 66 -18.42 1.32 2.38
N GLY A 67 -17.51 1.86 1.58
CA GLY A 67 -17.64 3.19 0.97
C GLY A 67 -18.31 3.22 -0.40
N TRP A 68 -18.06 2.21 -1.25
CA TRP A 68 -18.49 2.20 -2.65
C TRP A 68 -19.35 1.01 -3.05
N GLU A 69 -19.25 -0.14 -2.36
CA GLU A 69 -19.98 -1.37 -2.71
C GLU A 69 -20.68 -2.00 -1.48
N PRO A 70 -21.48 -1.24 -0.69
CA PRO A 70 -22.04 -1.75 0.55
C PRO A 70 -22.98 -2.94 0.35
N GLU A 71 -23.54 -3.12 -0.85
CA GLU A 71 -24.40 -4.24 -1.19
C GLU A 71 -23.69 -5.60 -1.11
N LEU A 72 -22.35 -5.63 -1.26
CA LEU A 72 -21.56 -6.85 -1.14
C LEU A 72 -21.66 -7.49 0.26
N LEU A 73 -21.88 -6.68 1.31
CA LEU A 73 -21.98 -7.17 2.69
C LEU A 73 -23.09 -8.22 2.88
N TRP A 74 -24.17 -8.10 2.12
CA TRP A 74 -25.35 -8.95 2.24
C TRP A 74 -25.52 -9.92 1.07
N ARG A 75 -24.99 -9.60 -0.11
CA ARG A 75 -25.17 -10.41 -1.32
C ARG A 75 -24.04 -11.40 -1.58
N ASP A 76 -22.79 -11.01 -1.30
CA ASP A 76 -21.62 -11.86 -1.52
C ASP A 76 -20.52 -11.51 -0.50
N PRO A 77 -20.65 -11.97 0.77
CA PRO A 77 -19.68 -11.69 1.81
C PRO A 77 -18.28 -12.23 1.47
N LEU A 78 -18.18 -13.29 0.65
CA LEU A 78 -16.91 -13.85 0.21
C LEU A 78 -16.25 -12.94 -0.85
N GLY A 79 -17.04 -12.24 -1.66
CA GLY A 79 -16.57 -11.21 -2.59
C GLY A 79 -15.85 -10.03 -1.92
N ILE A 80 -16.02 -9.84 -0.61
CA ILE A 80 -15.27 -8.85 0.16
C ILE A 80 -13.79 -9.21 0.16
N LEU A 81 -13.43 -10.50 0.23
CA LEU A 81 -12.02 -10.95 0.25
C LEU A 81 -11.34 -10.90 -1.12
N ALA A 82 -12.09 -10.62 -2.19
CA ALA A 82 -11.61 -10.62 -3.56
C ALA A 82 -10.75 -9.37 -3.88
N VAL A 83 -9.61 -9.21 -3.19
CA VAL A 83 -8.67 -8.09 -3.35
C VAL A 83 -8.10 -7.98 -4.78
N TRP A 84 -8.10 -9.08 -5.54
CA TRP A 84 -7.66 -9.12 -6.93
C TRP A 84 -8.65 -8.48 -7.91
N ARG A 85 -9.89 -8.20 -7.49
CA ARG A 85 -10.87 -7.43 -8.29
C ARG A 85 -10.57 -5.92 -8.28
N GLY A 86 -9.54 -5.48 -7.56
CA GLY A 86 -9.25 -4.06 -7.35
C GLY A 86 -10.04 -3.48 -6.17
N GLY A 87 -10.08 -2.16 -6.08
CA GLY A 87 -10.85 -1.47 -5.04
C GLY A 87 -10.23 -1.58 -3.65
N LEU A 88 -9.15 -0.82 -3.42
CA LEU A 88 -8.48 -0.71 -2.12
C LEU A 88 -8.48 0.74 -1.67
N ALA A 89 -9.14 1.02 -0.55
CA ALA A 89 -9.16 2.34 0.05
C ALA A 89 -7.93 2.56 0.92
N ILE A 90 -7.12 3.58 0.61
CA ILE A 90 -5.86 3.87 1.32
C ILE A 90 -6.07 4.13 2.82
N TYR A 91 -7.13 4.84 3.19
CA TYR A 91 -7.41 5.16 4.60
C TYR A 91 -7.72 3.90 5.42
N GLY A 92 -8.41 2.92 4.83
CA GLY A 92 -8.65 1.62 5.47
C GLY A 92 -7.37 0.82 5.65
N ALA A 93 -6.49 0.85 4.63
CA ALA A 93 -5.19 0.18 4.71
C ALA A 93 -4.29 0.79 5.79
N LEU A 94 -4.27 2.13 5.89
CA LEU A 94 -3.50 2.85 6.92
C LEU A 94 -4.03 2.55 8.34
N LEU A 95 -5.36 2.59 8.54
CA LEU A 95 -5.95 2.33 9.85
C LEU A 95 -5.69 0.89 10.31
N ALA A 96 -5.91 -0.09 9.43
CA ALA A 96 -5.67 -1.49 9.75
C ALA A 96 -4.18 -1.82 9.93
N GLY A 97 -3.30 -1.26 9.09
CA GLY A 97 -1.85 -1.40 9.24
C GLY A 97 -1.33 -0.78 10.54
N PHE A 98 -1.86 0.38 10.93
CA PHE A 98 -1.55 0.99 12.23
C PHE A 98 -2.03 0.12 13.38
N GLY A 99 -3.27 -0.39 13.32
CA GLY A 99 -3.81 -1.33 14.31
C GLY A 99 -2.98 -2.61 14.45
N ALA A 100 -2.52 -3.20 13.34
CA ALA A 100 -1.62 -4.34 13.34
C ALA A 100 -0.27 -4.02 14.01
N THR A 101 0.25 -2.80 13.78
CA THR A 101 1.47 -2.32 14.44
C THR A 101 1.26 -2.16 15.94
N LEU A 102 0.14 -1.57 16.38
CA LEU A 102 -0.20 -1.47 17.81
C LEU A 102 -0.26 -2.84 18.48
N TRP A 103 -0.97 -3.79 17.85
CA TRP A 103 -1.09 -5.16 18.33
C TRP A 103 0.26 -5.86 18.42
N PHE A 104 1.11 -5.70 17.40
CA PHE A 104 2.45 -6.29 17.37
C PHE A 104 3.36 -5.72 18.47
N CYS A 105 3.40 -4.40 18.61
CA CYS A 105 4.16 -3.72 19.66
C CYS A 105 3.71 -4.17 21.05
N HIS A 106 2.40 -4.28 21.27
CA HIS A 106 1.84 -4.77 22.53
C HIS A 106 2.29 -6.22 22.82
N ARG A 107 2.20 -7.12 21.83
CA ARG A 107 2.63 -8.52 21.96
C ARG A 107 4.13 -8.67 22.23
N ARG A 108 4.96 -7.82 21.64
CA ARG A 108 6.42 -7.86 21.77
C ARG A 108 6.97 -6.92 22.85
N ARG A 109 6.11 -6.21 23.58
CA ARG A 109 6.46 -5.21 24.61
C ARG A 109 7.43 -4.14 24.07
N LEU A 110 7.19 -3.69 22.85
CA LEU A 110 7.96 -2.64 22.19
C LEU A 110 7.28 -1.29 22.39
N ASP A 111 8.08 -0.22 22.44
CA ASP A 111 7.55 1.14 22.37
C ASP A 111 7.02 1.42 20.96
N THR A 112 5.70 1.56 20.87
CA THR A 112 4.97 1.84 19.63
C THR A 112 5.44 3.13 18.96
N TRP A 113 5.65 4.19 19.73
CA TRP A 113 5.98 5.50 19.15
C TRP A 113 7.41 5.54 18.65
N ALA A 114 8.32 4.92 19.41
CA ALA A 114 9.70 4.74 18.95
C ALA A 114 9.76 3.89 17.66
N LEU A 115 8.91 2.85 17.55
CA LEU A 115 8.85 2.03 16.34
C LEU A 115 8.21 2.79 15.17
N ALA A 116 7.13 3.55 15.42
CA ALA A 116 6.50 4.39 14.41
C ALA A 116 7.50 5.44 13.87
N ASP A 117 8.28 6.06 14.75
CA ASP A 117 9.34 6.99 14.38
C ASP A 117 10.48 6.29 13.60
N ALA A 118 10.78 5.02 13.90
CA ALA A 118 11.73 4.22 13.10
C ALA A 118 11.18 3.92 11.69
N LEU A 119 9.87 3.70 11.57
CA LEU A 119 9.22 3.34 10.31
C LEU A 119 8.79 4.54 9.46
N ALA A 120 8.75 5.76 10.02
CA ALA A 120 8.32 6.96 9.30
C ALA A 120 9.04 7.16 7.94
N PRO A 121 10.37 6.99 7.81
CA PRO A 121 11.06 7.08 6.52
C PRO A 121 10.62 6.01 5.51
N ALA A 122 10.32 4.79 5.99
CA ALA A 122 9.83 3.71 5.14
C ALA A 122 8.41 3.99 4.63
N ILE A 123 7.55 4.54 5.49
CA ILE A 123 6.16 4.89 5.15
C ILE A 123 6.12 5.97 4.06
N ILE A 124 6.89 7.06 4.23
CA ILE A 124 6.88 8.17 3.26
C ILE A 124 7.47 7.74 1.91
N LEU A 125 8.52 6.89 1.92
CA LEU A 125 9.07 6.36 0.68
C LEU A 125 8.08 5.44 -0.03
N GLY A 126 7.37 4.57 0.71
CA GLY A 126 6.33 3.73 0.15
C GLY A 126 5.23 4.55 -0.54
N GLN A 127 4.81 5.66 0.08
CA GLN A 127 3.86 6.60 -0.54
C GLN A 127 4.42 7.28 -1.78
N ALA A 128 5.69 7.71 -1.77
CA ALA A 128 6.32 8.31 -2.93
C ALA A 128 6.35 7.33 -4.12
N ILE A 129 6.77 6.08 -3.90
CA ILE A 129 6.77 5.03 -4.93
C ILE A 129 5.33 4.75 -5.41
N GLY A 130 4.36 4.69 -4.51
CA GLY A 130 2.95 4.53 -4.85
C GLY A 130 2.40 5.66 -5.75
N ARG A 131 2.83 6.91 -5.54
CA ARG A 131 2.45 8.04 -6.40
C ARG A 131 3.01 7.91 -7.82
N PHE A 132 4.22 7.37 -7.98
CA PHE A 132 4.70 6.99 -9.31
C PHE A 132 3.82 5.89 -9.95
N GLY A 133 3.31 4.97 -9.13
CA GLY A 133 2.31 3.99 -9.56
C GLY A 133 1.04 4.64 -10.12
N CYS A 134 0.43 5.56 -9.35
CA CYS A 134 -0.73 6.32 -9.82
C CYS A 134 -0.43 7.06 -11.13
N PHE A 135 0.73 7.71 -11.22
CA PHE A 135 1.16 8.41 -12.43
C PHE A 135 1.26 7.47 -13.64
N LEU A 136 1.83 6.27 -13.50
CA LEU A 136 1.95 5.33 -14.62
C LEU A 136 0.62 4.68 -15.03
N SER A 137 -0.29 4.49 -14.08
CA SER A 137 -1.66 3.99 -14.32
C SER A 137 -2.58 5.05 -14.90
N GLY A 138 -2.21 6.32 -14.76
CA GLY A 138 -3.00 7.44 -15.19
C GLY A 138 -4.12 7.87 -14.24
N ASP A 139 -3.98 7.49 -12.98
CA ASP A 139 -4.90 7.83 -11.89
C ASP A 139 -4.42 9.09 -11.14
N SER A 140 -5.32 9.73 -10.40
CA SER A 140 -5.02 10.81 -9.46
C SER A 140 -4.32 12.02 -10.11
N TYR A 141 -4.69 12.38 -11.34
CA TYR A 141 -4.11 13.54 -12.04
C TYR A 141 -4.55 14.88 -11.45
N GLY A 142 -3.70 15.90 -11.67
CA GLY A 142 -3.92 17.26 -11.17
C GLY A 142 -4.86 18.08 -12.04
N ARG A 143 -4.79 19.41 -11.87
CA ARG A 143 -5.57 20.34 -12.69
C ARG A 143 -4.98 20.46 -14.10
N PRO A 144 -5.82 20.58 -15.15
CA PRO A 144 -5.35 20.92 -16.49
C PRO A 144 -4.49 22.18 -16.48
N THR A 145 -3.43 22.19 -17.28
CA THR A 145 -2.49 23.30 -17.39
C THR A 145 -1.80 23.30 -18.74
N ASP A 146 -1.44 24.49 -19.22
CA ASP A 146 -0.72 24.70 -20.47
C ASP A 146 0.80 24.90 -20.25
N LEU A 147 1.28 24.63 -19.03
CA LEU A 147 2.70 24.74 -18.66
C LEU A 147 3.56 23.66 -19.35
N PRO A 148 4.87 23.87 -19.56
CA PRO A 148 5.72 22.97 -20.35
C PRO A 148 5.94 21.59 -19.73
N TRP A 149 5.57 21.39 -18.45
CA TRP A 149 5.60 20.09 -17.76
C TRP A 149 4.21 19.44 -17.66
N ALA A 150 3.22 19.94 -18.40
CA ALA A 150 1.91 19.30 -18.51
C ALA A 150 2.08 17.88 -19.07
N VAL A 151 1.38 16.92 -18.48
CA VAL A 151 1.37 15.52 -18.94
C VAL A 151 -0.04 15.19 -19.43
N THR A 152 -0.14 14.73 -20.67
CA THR A 152 -1.41 14.25 -21.23
C THR A 152 -1.56 12.75 -20.98
N PHE A 153 -2.62 12.40 -20.26
CA PHE A 153 -2.96 11.03 -19.90
C PHE A 153 -3.82 10.42 -21.02
N THR A 154 -3.23 9.64 -21.92
CA THR A 154 -3.93 9.14 -23.12
C THR A 154 -4.63 7.80 -22.95
N ASN A 155 -4.25 7.00 -21.94
CA ASN A 155 -4.84 5.70 -21.61
C ASN A 155 -5.03 5.56 -20.09
N PRO A 156 -5.92 6.33 -19.45
CA PRO A 156 -6.32 6.05 -18.07
C PRO A 156 -7.17 4.76 -18.06
N GLU A 157 -6.77 3.77 -17.26
CA GLU A 157 -7.65 2.64 -16.87
C GLU A 157 -8.52 3.03 -15.67
#